data_AF-X1KF91-F1
#
_entry.id   AF-X1KF91-F1
#
_cell.length_a   1.000
_cell.length_b   1.000
_cell.length_c   1.000
_cell.angle_alpha   90.00
_cell.angle_beta   90.00
_cell.angle_gamma   90.00
#
_symmetry.space_group_name_H-M   'P 1'
#
loop_
_entity.id
_entity.type
_entity.pdbx_description
1 polymer ?
#
loop_
_entity_poly.entity_id
_entity_poly.type
_entity_poly.pdbx_seq_one_letter_code
_entity_poly.pdbx_strand_id
1 'polypeptide(L)'
;MRESSGGRLDITLFAPGEVVPRDQGSPAVRDGALEMQIFEASADIGRLGEVTYLMAASGFPASPNTEDWMGWVYEGDGIKYMNKVWEDYGYMLGSFPGDAELFCHSNKKIQTAEDLKGLKFRTMGMWAEILEQYGVSVVTIPGGDCYSALERG
;
A
#
# COMPACT_ATOMS: atom_id res chain seq x y z
N MET A 1 15.63 -15.33 10.01
CA MET A 1 16.81 -15.18 9.12
C MET A 1 18.14 -15.40 9.86
N ARG A 2 18.46 -14.63 10.92
CA ARG A 2 19.71 -14.79 11.69
C ARG A 2 19.92 -16.20 12.22
N GLU A 3 18.91 -16.76 12.88
CA GLU A 3 18.98 -18.12 13.44
C GLU A 3 19.12 -19.18 12.33
N SER A 4 18.22 -19.16 11.33
CA SER A 4 18.22 -20.12 10.22
C SER A 4 19.50 -20.08 9.36
N SER A 5 20.20 -18.94 9.34
CA SER A 5 21.46 -18.79 8.61
C SER A 5 22.70 -19.09 9.45
N GLY A 6 22.55 -19.37 10.76
CA GLY A 6 23.66 -19.51 11.70
C GLY A 6 24.44 -18.20 11.89
N GLY A 7 23.78 -17.06 11.79
CA GLY A 7 24.37 -15.72 11.94
C GLY A 7 25.01 -15.15 10.67
N ARG A 8 24.95 -15.85 9.53
CA ARG A 8 25.51 -15.36 8.25
C ARG A 8 24.67 -14.27 7.58
N LEU A 9 23.38 -14.21 7.88
CA LEU A 9 22.45 -13.19 7.41
C LEU A 9 21.82 -12.50 8.63
N ASP A 10 22.24 -11.27 8.89
CA ASP A 10 21.75 -10.43 9.98
C ASP A 10 21.19 -9.14 9.38
N ILE A 11 19.89 -8.90 9.56
CA ILE A 11 19.17 -7.77 8.95
C ILE A 11 18.80 -6.79 10.06
N THR A 12 19.23 -5.55 9.91
CA THR A 12 18.82 -4.45 10.80
C THR A 12 17.56 -3.81 10.24
N LEU A 13 16.54 -3.61 11.09
CA LEU A 13 15.29 -2.98 10.70
C LEU A 13 15.29 -1.51 11.13
N PHE A 14 14.84 -0.65 10.22
CA PHE A 14 14.67 0.78 10.45
C PHE A 14 13.19 1.14 10.27
N ALA A 15 12.70 2.09 11.06
CA ALA A 15 11.34 2.59 10.92
C ALA A 15 11.18 3.45 9.66
N PRO A 16 9.96 3.60 9.11
CA PRO A 16 9.72 4.50 7.99
C PRO A 16 10.22 5.94 8.30
N GLY A 17 11.05 6.50 7.42
CA GLY A 17 11.61 7.85 7.61
C GLY A 17 12.93 7.91 8.37
N GLU A 18 13.41 6.80 8.95
CA GLU A 18 14.65 6.80 9.75
C GLU A 18 15.93 6.90 8.92
N VAL A 19 15.97 6.25 7.75
CA VAL A 19 17.13 6.27 6.83
C VAL A 19 16.89 7.19 5.63
N VAL A 20 15.73 7.04 5.00
CA VAL A 20 15.27 7.88 3.87
C VAL A 20 13.80 8.26 4.06
N PRO A 21 13.32 9.35 3.43
CA PRO A 21 11.89 9.67 3.42
C PRO A 21 11.04 8.48 2.95
N ARG A 22 9.81 8.36 3.47
CA ARG A 22 8.94 7.17 3.27
C ARG A 22 8.76 6.79 1.79
N ASP A 23 8.62 7.77 0.92
CA ASP A 23 8.40 7.60 -0.51
C ASP A 23 9.70 7.35 -1.31
N GLN A 24 10.87 7.36 -0.66
CA GLN A 24 12.18 7.20 -1.27
C GLN A 24 12.81 5.82 -1.03
N GLY A 25 12.07 4.86 -0.47
CA GLY A 25 12.55 3.49 -0.24
C GLY A 25 13.02 2.77 -1.50
N SER A 26 12.20 2.74 -2.55
CA SER A 26 12.54 2.08 -3.83
C SER A 26 13.75 2.70 -4.54
N PRO A 27 13.87 4.05 -4.67
CA PRO A 27 15.12 4.67 -5.11
C PRO A 27 16.33 4.34 -4.24
N ALA A 28 16.18 4.29 -2.92
CA ALA A 28 17.29 3.98 -2.02
C ALA A 28 17.80 2.54 -2.18
N VAL A 29 16.92 1.59 -2.47
CA VAL A 29 17.31 0.21 -2.81
C VAL A 29 18.04 0.17 -4.15
N ARG A 30 17.49 0.81 -5.19
CA ARG A 30 18.13 0.92 -6.51
C ARG A 30 19.54 1.48 -6.42
N ASP A 31 19.70 2.57 -5.67
CA ASP A 31 20.96 3.31 -5.57
C ASP A 31 21.96 2.66 -4.59
N GLY A 32 21.57 1.55 -3.94
CA GLY A 32 22.42 0.79 -3.02
C GLY A 32 22.59 1.43 -1.63
N ALA A 33 21.77 2.41 -1.28
CA ALA A 33 21.73 3.00 0.06
C ALA A 33 21.03 2.09 1.08
N LEU A 34 20.13 1.22 0.62
CA LEU A 34 19.50 0.14 1.38
C LEU A 34 19.65 -1.17 0.60
N GLU A 35 19.94 -2.30 1.26
CA GLU A 35 19.98 -3.59 0.57
C GLU A 35 18.59 -4.17 0.33
N MET A 36 17.63 -3.85 1.20
CA MET A 36 16.25 -4.35 1.14
C MET A 36 15.27 -3.35 1.75
N GLN A 37 14.00 -3.49 1.38
CA GLN A 37 12.89 -2.79 2.03
C GLN A 37 11.67 -3.70 2.17
N ILE A 38 10.80 -3.35 3.12
CA ILE A 38 9.43 -3.84 3.18
C ILE A 38 8.55 -2.63 2.95
N PHE A 39 7.70 -2.69 1.94
CA PHE A 39 6.90 -1.55 1.51
C PHE A 39 5.54 -2.00 0.99
N GLU A 40 4.61 -1.07 1.01
CA GLU A 40 3.33 -1.20 0.34
C GLU A 40 3.50 -0.69 -1.09
N ALA A 41 3.08 -1.48 -2.08
CA ALA A 41 3.22 -1.13 -3.50
C ALA A 41 2.61 0.24 -3.86
N SER A 42 1.54 0.67 -3.16
CA SER A 42 0.90 1.97 -3.38
C SER A 42 1.80 3.16 -3.03
N ALA A 43 2.84 2.97 -2.20
CA ALA A 43 3.80 4.02 -1.87
C ALA A 43 4.54 4.54 -3.13
N ASP A 44 4.63 3.71 -4.17
CA ASP A 44 5.29 4.03 -5.43
C ASP A 44 4.30 4.47 -6.54
N ILE A 45 3.01 4.62 -6.24
CA ILE A 45 1.98 4.97 -7.23
C ILE A 45 2.29 6.28 -7.97
N GLY A 46 2.86 7.27 -7.29
CA GLY A 46 3.26 8.54 -7.91
C GLY A 46 4.41 8.39 -8.91
N ARG A 47 5.18 7.30 -8.83
CA ARG A 47 6.34 7.01 -9.69
C ARG A 47 6.02 6.02 -10.80
N LEU A 48 5.27 4.97 -10.45
CA LEU A 48 4.98 3.85 -11.34
C LEU A 48 3.58 3.95 -11.98
N GLY A 49 2.70 4.81 -11.44
CA GLY A 49 1.33 4.97 -11.91
C GLY A 49 0.42 3.81 -11.52
N GLU A 50 -0.73 3.70 -12.20
CA GLU A 50 -1.78 2.72 -11.91
C GLU A 50 -1.34 1.25 -11.99
N VAL A 51 -0.21 0.95 -12.63
CA VAL A 51 0.32 -0.42 -12.70
C VAL A 51 0.62 -1.01 -11.31
N THR A 52 0.84 -0.17 -10.29
CA THR A 52 0.98 -0.61 -8.90
C THR A 52 -0.27 -1.29 -8.38
N TYR A 53 -1.43 -1.09 -9.02
CA TYR A 53 -2.69 -1.73 -8.65
C TYR A 53 -2.69 -3.26 -8.82
N LEU A 54 -1.81 -3.79 -9.66
CA LEU A 54 -1.60 -5.25 -9.78
C LEU A 54 -1.10 -5.88 -8.47
N MET A 55 -0.57 -5.07 -7.55
CA MET A 55 0.25 -5.53 -6.44
C MET A 55 -0.36 -5.30 -5.06
N ALA A 56 -1.57 -4.75 -5.00
CA ALA A 56 -2.33 -4.75 -3.75
C ALA A 56 -3.46 -5.77 -3.85
N ALA A 57 -3.34 -6.83 -3.05
CA ALA A 57 -4.42 -7.78 -2.82
C ALA A 57 -5.58 -7.15 -2.04
N SER A 58 -5.23 -6.25 -1.11
CA SER A 58 -6.13 -5.46 -0.27
C SER A 58 -5.88 -3.98 -0.53
N GLY A 59 -6.93 -3.20 -0.71
CA GLY A 59 -6.84 -1.74 -0.88
C GLY A 59 -7.44 -1.21 -2.18
N PHE A 60 -7.86 -2.08 -3.10
CA PHE A 60 -8.64 -1.66 -4.28
C PHE A 60 -10.10 -2.13 -4.23
N PRO A 61 -11.03 -1.31 -4.72
CA PRO A 61 -12.43 -1.69 -4.87
C PRO A 61 -12.57 -2.98 -5.68
N ALA A 62 -13.28 -3.96 -5.13
CA ALA A 62 -13.53 -5.24 -5.78
C ALA A 62 -12.26 -6.00 -6.24
N SER A 63 -11.16 -5.88 -5.49
CA SER A 63 -9.97 -6.73 -5.70
C SER A 63 -10.29 -8.21 -5.42
N PRO A 64 -9.47 -9.15 -5.94
CA PRO A 64 -9.55 -10.55 -5.53
C PRO A 64 -9.37 -10.67 -4.01
N ASN A 65 -9.95 -11.72 -3.42
CA ASN A 65 -9.66 -12.02 -2.02
C ASN A 65 -8.18 -12.44 -1.84
N THR A 66 -7.75 -12.49 -0.58
CA THR A 66 -6.41 -12.88 -0.15
C THR A 66 -5.91 -14.17 -0.81
N GLU A 67 -6.75 -15.22 -0.86
CA GLU A 67 -6.39 -16.55 -1.37
C GLU A 67 -6.20 -16.55 -2.89
N ASP A 68 -7.16 -15.98 -3.63
CA ASP A 68 -7.12 -15.89 -5.09
C ASP A 68 -5.92 -15.07 -5.56
N TRP A 69 -5.65 -13.96 -4.86
CA TRP A 69 -4.49 -13.14 -5.17
C TRP A 69 -3.18 -13.89 -4.90
N MET A 70 -3.04 -14.59 -3.76
CA MET A 70 -1.86 -15.42 -3.51
C MET A 70 -1.68 -16.52 -4.56
N GLY A 71 -2.77 -17.16 -4.99
CA GLY A 71 -2.75 -18.12 -6.09
C GLY A 71 -2.17 -17.52 -7.36
N TRP A 72 -2.60 -16.30 -7.74
CA TRP A 72 -2.02 -15.59 -8.87
C TRP A 72 -0.54 -15.25 -8.66
N VAL A 73 -0.17 -14.72 -7.48
CA VAL A 73 1.21 -14.32 -7.15
C VAL A 73 2.19 -15.48 -7.28
N TYR A 74 1.87 -16.61 -6.64
CA TYR A 74 2.82 -17.71 -6.49
C TYR A 74 2.68 -18.79 -7.58
N GLU A 75 1.47 -19.03 -8.10
CA GLU A 75 1.19 -20.10 -9.07
C GLU A 75 0.78 -19.57 -10.45
N GLY A 76 0.37 -18.30 -10.55
CA GLY A 76 -0.20 -17.69 -11.75
C GLY A 76 0.70 -16.66 -12.45
N ASP A 77 2.03 -16.81 -12.36
CA ASP A 77 3.03 -15.88 -12.90
C ASP A 77 3.01 -14.46 -12.28
N GLY A 78 2.28 -14.23 -11.19
CA GLY A 78 2.14 -12.89 -10.60
C GLY A 78 3.47 -12.29 -10.20
N ILE A 79 4.33 -12.99 -9.45
CA ILE A 79 5.69 -12.52 -9.10
C ILE A 79 6.51 -12.11 -10.32
N LYS A 80 6.39 -12.83 -11.44
CA LYS A 80 7.12 -12.53 -12.67
C LYS A 80 6.67 -11.21 -13.27
N TYR A 81 5.36 -10.98 -13.38
CA TYR A 81 4.84 -9.69 -13.83
C TYR A 81 5.16 -8.58 -12.85
N MET A 82 5.16 -8.90 -11.56
CA MET A 82 5.44 -7.92 -10.53
C MET A 82 6.89 -7.43 -10.58
N ASN A 83 7.84 -8.35 -10.75
CA ASN A 83 9.24 -8.01 -10.96
C ASN A 83 9.50 -7.22 -12.23
N LYS A 84 8.70 -7.41 -13.29
CA LYS A 84 8.83 -6.61 -14.52
C LYS A 84 8.51 -5.13 -14.27
N VAL A 85 7.59 -4.81 -13.35
CA VAL A 85 7.25 -3.42 -13.02
C VAL A 85 8.36 -2.75 -12.20
N TRP A 86 9.00 -3.50 -11.29
CA TRP A 86 10.07 -3.00 -10.41
C TRP A 86 11.48 -3.23 -10.96
N GLU A 87 11.64 -3.62 -12.24
CA GLU A 87 12.93 -4.06 -12.77
C GLU A 87 14.06 -3.03 -12.60
N ASP A 88 13.72 -1.73 -12.64
CA ASP A 88 14.64 -0.61 -12.43
C ASP A 88 14.93 -0.30 -10.95
N TYR A 89 14.24 -0.94 -10.01
CA TYR A 89 14.26 -0.63 -8.57
C TYR A 89 14.63 -1.80 -7.67
N GLY A 90 14.58 -3.03 -8.19
CA GLY A 90 14.99 -4.23 -7.48
C GLY A 90 14.20 -5.46 -7.88
N TYR A 91 14.28 -6.49 -7.05
CA TYR A 91 13.56 -7.75 -7.23
C TYR A 91 12.75 -8.08 -5.98
N MET A 92 11.47 -8.33 -6.17
CA MET A 92 10.57 -8.83 -5.15
C MET A 92 10.89 -10.28 -4.80
N LEU A 93 11.30 -10.48 -3.55
CA LEU A 93 11.59 -11.82 -2.99
C LEU A 93 10.34 -12.56 -2.50
N GLY A 94 9.25 -11.84 -2.29
CA GLY A 94 7.98 -12.38 -1.84
C GLY A 94 6.96 -11.26 -1.73
N SER A 95 5.70 -11.65 -1.64
CA SER A 95 4.60 -10.71 -1.43
C SER A 95 3.55 -11.34 -0.53
N PHE A 96 3.04 -10.57 0.42
CA PHE A 96 1.98 -11.03 1.30
C PHE A 96 0.81 -10.05 1.20
N PRO A 97 -0.40 -10.55 0.98
CA PRO A 97 -1.59 -9.72 0.95
C PRO A 97 -1.95 -9.23 2.36
N GLY A 98 -2.63 -8.09 2.44
CA GLY A 98 -3.50 -7.81 3.58
C GLY A 98 -4.86 -8.49 3.39
N ASP A 99 -5.67 -8.48 4.44
CA ASP A 99 -7.05 -8.96 4.38
C ASP A 99 -8.02 -7.86 3.92
N ALA A 100 -9.29 -8.21 3.74
CA ALA A 100 -10.34 -7.25 3.46
C ALA A 100 -10.38 -6.13 4.53
N GLU A 101 -10.31 -4.89 4.08
CA GLU A 101 -10.32 -3.72 4.97
C GLU A 101 -11.76 -3.34 5.36
N LEU A 102 -11.91 -2.74 6.55
CA LEU A 102 -13.13 -2.04 6.90
C LEU A 102 -13.29 -0.82 5.99
N PHE A 103 -14.50 -0.61 5.45
CA PHE A 103 -14.75 0.52 4.53
C PHE A 103 -14.35 1.87 5.13
N CYS A 104 -14.74 2.16 6.38
CA CYS A 104 -14.30 3.36 7.09
C CYS A 104 -14.53 3.27 8.60
N HIS A 105 -13.78 4.11 9.32
CA HIS A 105 -14.19 4.61 10.63
C HIS A 105 -14.87 5.96 10.41
N SER A 106 -16.11 6.10 10.88
CA SER A 106 -16.90 7.32 10.66
C SER A 106 -17.55 7.80 11.96
N ASN A 107 -17.57 9.11 12.16
CA ASN A 107 -18.32 9.79 13.21
C ASN A 107 -19.80 10.03 12.83
N LYS A 108 -20.16 9.76 11.56
CA LYS A 108 -21.53 9.83 11.04
C LYS A 108 -21.97 8.46 10.53
N LYS A 109 -23.23 8.13 10.74
CA LYS A 109 -23.81 6.91 10.18
C LYS A 109 -23.92 7.06 8.65
N ILE A 110 -23.49 6.04 7.92
CA ILE A 110 -23.58 5.97 6.45
C ILE A 110 -24.43 4.73 6.13
N GLN A 111 -25.59 4.92 5.50
CA GLN A 111 -26.52 3.84 5.15
C GLN A 111 -26.88 3.81 3.67
N THR A 112 -26.83 4.95 2.99
CA THR A 112 -27.04 5.05 1.55
C THR A 112 -25.85 5.74 0.87
N ALA A 113 -25.81 5.68 -0.46
CA ALA A 113 -24.77 6.36 -1.23
C ALA A 113 -24.85 7.88 -1.10
N GLU A 114 -26.05 8.45 -0.95
CA GLU A 114 -26.26 9.89 -0.75
C GLU A 114 -25.65 10.40 0.55
N ASP A 115 -25.55 9.56 1.58
CA ASP A 115 -24.93 9.92 2.86
C ASP A 115 -23.43 10.24 2.73
N LEU A 116 -22.77 9.80 1.64
CA LEU A 116 -21.38 10.11 1.36
C LEU A 116 -21.17 11.57 0.93
N LYS A 117 -22.19 12.20 0.35
CA LYS A 117 -22.05 13.51 -0.27
C LYS A 117 -21.66 14.58 0.75
N GLY A 118 -20.57 15.30 0.47
CA GLY A 118 -20.06 16.37 1.32
C GLY A 118 -19.31 15.87 2.57
N LEU A 119 -19.10 14.56 2.74
CA LEU A 119 -18.19 14.05 3.75
C LEU A 119 -16.74 14.41 3.40
N LYS A 120 -15.91 14.61 4.43
CA LYS A 120 -14.46 14.68 4.30
C LYS A 120 -13.88 13.32 4.66
N PHE A 121 -13.19 12.68 3.73
CA PHE A 121 -12.80 11.27 3.86
C PHE A 121 -11.31 11.08 3.61
N ARG A 122 -10.63 10.37 4.52
CA ARG A 122 -9.21 10.03 4.33
C ARG A 122 -9.10 8.74 3.53
N THR A 123 -8.63 8.82 2.28
CA THR A 123 -8.28 7.65 1.46
C THR A 123 -7.25 8.04 0.39
N MET A 124 -6.90 7.11 -0.49
CA MET A 124 -5.97 7.32 -1.61
C MET A 124 -6.27 6.38 -2.77
N GLY A 125 -5.62 6.62 -3.92
CA GLY A 125 -5.74 5.80 -5.12
C GLY A 125 -7.17 5.72 -5.64
N MET A 126 -7.54 4.58 -6.22
CA MET A 126 -8.85 4.36 -6.85
C MET A 126 -10.05 4.62 -5.93
N TRP A 127 -9.92 4.41 -4.61
CA TRP A 127 -10.98 4.76 -3.66
C TRP A 127 -11.23 6.27 -3.59
N ALA A 128 -10.18 7.09 -3.73
CA ALA A 128 -10.34 8.53 -3.79
C ALA A 128 -11.19 8.93 -5.00
N GLU A 129 -10.82 8.43 -6.18
CA GLU A 129 -11.52 8.70 -7.44
C GLU A 129 -13.00 8.27 -7.38
N ILE A 130 -13.27 7.08 -6.84
CA ILE A 130 -14.65 6.60 -6.66
C ILE A 130 -15.42 7.52 -5.74
N LEU A 131 -14.90 7.82 -4.54
CA LEU A 131 -15.62 8.61 -3.54
C LEU A 131 -15.86 10.05 -4.00
N GLU A 132 -14.94 10.64 -4.77
CA GLU A 132 -15.11 11.95 -5.38
C GLU A 132 -16.33 11.99 -6.33
N GLN A 133 -16.61 10.92 -7.07
CA GLN A 133 -17.82 10.81 -7.91
C GLN A 133 -19.12 10.84 -7.09
N TYR A 134 -19.06 10.45 -5.81
CA TYR A 134 -20.17 10.57 -4.86
C TYR A 134 -20.21 11.92 -4.13
N GLY A 135 -19.33 12.86 -4.51
CA GLY A 135 -19.27 14.21 -3.93
C GLY A 135 -18.59 14.26 -2.57
N VAL A 136 -17.74 13.29 -2.25
CA VAL A 136 -16.87 13.29 -1.06
C VAL A 136 -15.67 14.20 -1.30
N SER A 137 -15.25 14.96 -0.28
CA SER A 137 -13.98 15.67 -0.28
C SER A 137 -12.89 14.74 0.28
N VAL A 138 -12.03 14.22 -0.59
CA VAL A 138 -10.98 13.26 -0.19
C VAL A 138 -9.73 14.00 0.28
N VAL A 139 -9.06 13.46 1.29
CA VAL A 139 -7.76 13.92 1.78
C VAL A 139 -6.79 12.75 1.93
N THR A 140 -5.51 12.98 1.61
CA THR A 140 -4.44 11.99 1.82
C THR A 140 -3.48 12.50 2.88
N ILE A 141 -3.50 11.88 4.05
CA ILE A 141 -2.61 12.18 5.18
C ILE A 141 -1.93 10.91 5.70
N PRO A 142 -0.75 11.02 6.34
CA PRO A 142 -0.09 9.92 7.01
C PRO A 142 -0.97 9.25 8.08
N GLY A 143 -0.78 7.95 8.30
CA GLY A 143 -1.57 7.18 9.26
C GLY A 143 -1.48 7.71 10.71
N GLY A 144 -0.31 8.23 11.09
CA GLY A 144 -0.10 8.83 12.41
C GLY A 144 -0.94 10.08 12.68
N ASP A 145 -1.38 10.77 11.63
CA ASP A 145 -2.16 12.00 11.74
C ASP A 145 -3.67 11.75 11.75
N CYS A 146 -4.12 10.54 11.36
CA CYS A 146 -5.54 10.18 11.19
C CYS A 146 -6.38 10.48 12.45
N TYR A 147 -5.89 10.12 13.64
CA TYR A 147 -6.64 10.36 14.89
C TYR A 147 -6.83 11.86 15.15
N SER A 148 -5.74 12.63 15.07
CA SER A 148 -5.78 14.07 15.31
C SER A 148 -6.63 14.82 14.29
N ALA A 149 -6.63 14.37 13.03
CA ALA A 149 -7.48 14.92 11.98
C ALA A 149 -8.96 14.61 12.26
N LEU A 150 -9.29 13.38 12.64
CA LEU A 150 -10.65 12.98 12.95
C LEU A 150 -11.20 13.70 14.19
N GLU A 151 -10.36 13.93 15.21
CA GLU A 151 -10.71 14.68 16.42
C GLU A 151 -11.05 16.15 16.12
N ARG A 152 -10.34 16.79 15.18
CA ARG A 152 -10.50 18.20 14.85
C ARG A 152 -11.59 18.49 13.81
N GLY A 153 -12.01 17.47 13.03
CA GLY A 153 -12.98 17.59 11.94
C GLY A 153 -12.40 18.03 10.59
#